data_AF-A0A1G0SKE9-F1
#
_entry.id   AF-A0A1G0SKE9-F1
#
_cell.length_a   1.000
_cell.length_b   1.000
_cell.length_c   1.000
_cell.angle_alpha   90.00
_cell.angle_beta   90.00
_cell.angle_gamma   90.00
#
_symmetry.space_group_name_H-M   'P 1'
#
loop_
_entity.id
_entity.type
_entity.pdbx_description
1 polymer ?
#
loop_
_entity_poly.entity_id
_entity_poly.type
_entity_poly.pdbx_seq_one_letter_code
_entity_poly.pdbx_strand_id
1 'polypeptide(L)'
;MIAILASGELLDDNVLGKVDSLRNILSNKLSAVFRYEAKDIADIWIICKNFKCNLRKMIEEARNKEAGVDPVAIYEILSSFPINNLYLIKWIKKPNPEIFKKEVLQIAEDIMYGRDNSLF
;
A
#
# COMPACT_ATOMS: atom_id res chain seq x y z
N MET A 1 16.09 4.07 3.84
CA MET A 1 14.83 3.28 3.88
C MET A 1 13.75 4.22 4.40
N ILE A 2 13.03 4.88 3.51
CA ILE A 2 12.12 5.99 3.87
C ILE A 2 10.82 5.37 4.38
N ALA A 3 10.59 5.49 5.69
CA ALA A 3 9.35 5.14 6.35
C ALA A 3 8.33 6.27 6.10
N ILE A 4 7.36 6.01 5.25
CA ILE A 4 6.23 6.91 5.00
C ILE A 4 5.06 6.39 5.82
N LEU A 5 4.80 7.07 6.95
CA LEU A 5 3.46 7.32 7.51
C LEU A 5 2.86 6.38 8.57
N ALA A 6 3.40 6.50 9.78
CA ALA A 6 2.58 6.51 10.99
C ALA A 6 1.70 7.78 11.13
N SER A 7 1.99 8.84 10.34
CA SER A 7 1.60 10.23 10.57
C SER A 7 0.59 10.83 9.58
N GLY A 8 0.40 10.25 8.39
CA GLY A 8 -0.28 10.92 7.28
C GLY A 8 0.48 12.10 6.64
N GLU A 9 1.62 12.54 7.19
CA GLU A 9 2.46 13.63 6.65
C GLU A 9 3.58 13.12 5.74
N LEU A 10 3.43 13.29 4.42
CA LEU A 10 4.50 13.01 3.46
C LEU A 10 5.71 13.87 3.83
N LEU A 11 6.87 13.24 4.06
CA LEU A 11 8.13 13.98 4.13
C LEU A 11 8.40 14.54 2.72
N ASP A 12 8.12 15.83 2.54
CA ASP A 12 8.39 16.59 1.32
C ASP A 12 9.92 16.75 1.21
N ASP A 13 10.59 15.81 0.53
CA ASP A 13 11.97 15.98 0.11
C ASP A 13 11.95 16.67 -1.26
N ASN A 14 12.51 17.88 -1.32
CA ASN A 14 12.53 18.79 -2.48
C ASN A 14 13.27 18.22 -3.73
N VAL A 15 13.76 16.98 -3.67
CA VAL A 15 14.46 16.27 -4.75
C VAL A 15 13.53 15.37 -5.57
N LEU A 16 12.35 15.03 -5.06
CA LEU A 16 11.49 13.97 -5.60
C LEU A 16 10.26 14.56 -6.30
N GLY A 17 10.24 14.56 -7.64
CA GLY A 17 9.04 14.92 -8.42
C GLY A 17 7.79 14.20 -7.89
N LYS A 18 6.83 14.98 -7.35
CA LYS A 18 5.73 14.52 -6.46
C LYS A 18 4.94 13.30 -6.94
N VAL A 19 4.88 13.05 -8.25
CA VAL A 19 4.11 11.94 -8.85
C VAL A 19 4.96 10.69 -9.03
N ASP A 20 6.20 10.81 -9.50
CA ASP A 20 7.10 9.67 -9.66
C ASP A 20 7.54 9.10 -8.31
N SER A 21 7.59 9.93 -7.27
CA SER A 21 7.96 9.49 -5.92
C SER A 21 6.90 8.60 -5.28
N LEU A 22 5.62 9.01 -5.29
CA LEU A 22 4.51 8.21 -4.75
C LEU A 22 4.37 6.87 -5.48
N ARG A 23 4.47 6.91 -6.81
CA ARG A 23 4.51 5.72 -7.67
C ARG A 23 5.67 4.79 -7.32
N ASN A 24 6.86 5.34 -7.13
CA ASN A 24 8.05 4.55 -6.78
C ASN A 24 7.94 3.95 -5.36
N ILE A 25 7.37 4.71 -4.41
CA ILE A 25 7.13 4.25 -3.04
C ILE A 25 6.09 3.13 -3.04
N LEU A 26 4.96 3.31 -3.71
CA LEU A 26 3.90 2.30 -3.77
C LEU A 26 4.38 1.01 -4.45
N SER A 27 5.07 1.10 -5.60
CA SER A 27 5.65 -0.08 -6.24
C SER A 27 6.69 -0.78 -5.34
N ASN A 28 7.53 -0.04 -4.60
CA ASN A 28 8.44 -0.64 -3.62
C ASN A 28 7.71 -1.37 -2.48
N LYS A 29 6.60 -0.79 -1.99
CA LYS A 29 5.77 -1.41 -0.95
C LYS A 29 5.10 -2.69 -1.46
N LEU A 30 4.57 -2.66 -2.68
CA LEU A 30 4.00 -3.84 -3.34
C LEU A 30 5.06 -4.93 -3.57
N SER A 31 6.29 -4.59 -3.93
CA SER A 31 7.40 -5.57 -4.00
C SER A 31 7.76 -6.15 -2.64
N ALA A 32 7.63 -5.40 -1.55
CA ALA A 32 8.02 -5.82 -0.20
C ALA A 32 6.91 -6.52 0.59
N VAL A 33 5.67 -6.52 0.11
CA VAL A 33 4.48 -6.97 0.86
C VAL A 33 4.56 -8.45 1.31
N PHE A 34 5.34 -9.27 0.60
CA PHE A 34 5.65 -10.67 0.94
C PHE A 34 6.42 -10.85 2.26
N ARG A 35 6.90 -9.77 2.88
CA ARG A 35 7.48 -9.78 4.22
C ARG A 35 6.42 -9.82 5.33
N TYR A 36 5.14 -9.66 4.97
CA TYR A 36 4.01 -9.64 5.91
C TYR A 36 4.15 -8.56 7.02
N GLU A 37 4.92 -7.52 6.74
CA GLU A 37 5.13 -6.40 7.65
C GLU A 37 3.87 -5.52 7.68
N ALA A 38 3.27 -5.40 8.86
CA ALA A 38 2.02 -4.66 9.04
C ALA A 38 2.12 -3.20 8.58
N LYS A 39 3.31 -2.60 8.68
CA LYS A 39 3.58 -1.25 8.20
C LYS A 39 3.49 -1.13 6.68
N ASP A 40 3.98 -2.11 5.93
CA ASP A 40 3.94 -2.03 4.47
C ASP A 40 2.49 -2.05 3.95
N ILE A 41 1.61 -2.82 4.60
CA ILE A 41 0.16 -2.85 4.30
C ILE A 41 -0.50 -1.51 4.68
N ALA A 42 -0.15 -0.95 5.83
CA ALA A 42 -0.63 0.38 6.23
C ALA A 42 -0.18 1.49 5.27
N ASP A 43 1.06 1.43 4.79
CA ASP A 43 1.62 2.38 3.84
C ASP A 43 0.92 2.27 2.47
N ILE A 44 0.63 1.06 2.00
CA ILE A 44 -0.19 0.84 0.78
C ILE A 44 -1.57 1.48 0.96
N TRP A 45 -2.23 1.16 2.08
CA TRP A 45 -3.56 1.67 2.39
C TRP A 45 -3.61 3.20 2.44
N ILE A 46 -2.68 3.85 3.15
CA ILE A 46 -2.70 5.30 3.28
C ILE A 46 -2.42 6.01 1.94
N ILE A 47 -1.56 5.43 1.09
CA ILE A 47 -1.28 5.99 -0.25
C ILE A 47 -2.54 5.88 -1.11
N CYS A 48 -3.15 4.70 -1.21
CA CYS A 48 -4.38 4.51 -1.98
C CYS A 48 -5.54 5.34 -1.43
N LYS A 49 -5.61 5.56 -0.11
CA LYS A 49 -6.66 6.38 0.49
C LYS A 49 -6.56 7.87 0.14
N ASN A 50 -5.36 8.39 -0.11
CA ASN A 50 -5.14 9.83 -0.30
C ASN A 50 -4.81 10.22 -1.75
N PHE A 51 -4.45 9.25 -2.61
CA PHE A 51 -4.00 9.52 -3.97
C PHE A 51 -4.64 8.58 -4.99
N LYS A 52 -4.94 9.12 -6.18
CA LYS A 52 -5.28 8.30 -7.34
C LYS A 52 -4.05 7.46 -7.71
N CYS A 53 -4.24 6.14 -7.74
CA CYS A 53 -3.19 5.19 -8.04
C CYS A 53 -3.60 4.33 -9.23
N ASN A 54 -2.77 4.27 -10.27
CA ASN A 54 -2.92 3.29 -11.34
C ASN A 54 -2.30 1.97 -10.89
N LEU A 55 -3.06 1.14 -10.18
CA LEU A 55 -2.54 -0.05 -9.51
C LEU A 55 -1.94 -1.05 -10.50
N ARG A 56 -2.54 -1.17 -11.69
CA ARG A 56 -1.98 -1.99 -12.77
C ARG A 56 -0.53 -1.61 -13.09
N LYS A 57 -0.27 -0.33 -13.33
CA LYS A 57 1.07 0.19 -13.62
C LYS A 57 2.02 0.00 -12.42
N MET A 58 1.54 0.19 -11.20
CA MET A 58 2.34 -0.03 -9.99
C MET A 58 2.76 -1.50 -9.85
N ILE A 59 1.87 -2.43 -10.16
CA ILE A 59 2.15 -3.87 -10.13
C ILE A 59 3.16 -4.25 -11.21
N GLU A 60 3.01 -3.72 -12.44
CA GLU A 60 4.00 -3.93 -13.51
C GLU A 60 5.40 -3.45 -13.09
N GLU A 61 5.50 -2.31 -12.41
CA GLU A 61 6.77 -1.82 -11.85
C GLU A 61 7.30 -2.65 -10.71
N ALA A 62 6.43 -3.08 -9.80
CA ALA A 62 6.79 -3.93 -8.70
C ALA A 62 7.35 -5.28 -9.21
N ARG A 63 6.77 -5.83 -10.28
CA ARG A 63 7.25 -7.04 -10.97
C ARG A 63 8.63 -6.89 -11.60
N ASN A 64 8.94 -5.71 -12.14
CA ASN A 64 10.27 -5.43 -12.68
C ASN A 64 11.34 -5.35 -11.57
N LYS A 65 10.94 -5.10 -10.33
CA LYS A 65 11.82 -5.02 -9.15
C LYS A 65 11.94 -6.37 -8.43
N GLU A 66 10.85 -7.11 -8.35
CA GLU A 66 10.74 -8.39 -7.66
C GLU A 66 9.89 -9.36 -8.48
N ALA A 67 10.52 -10.42 -9.00
CA ALA A 67 9.89 -11.35 -9.93
C ALA A 67 8.73 -12.13 -9.30
N GLY A 68 8.72 -12.27 -7.97
CA GLY A 68 7.66 -12.93 -7.21
C GLY A 68 6.37 -12.12 -7.05
N VAL A 69 6.31 -10.88 -7.54
CA VAL A 69 5.10 -10.04 -7.47
C VAL A 69 4.01 -10.62 -8.38
N ASP A 70 2.94 -11.11 -7.75
CA ASP A 70 1.76 -11.66 -8.42
C ASP A 70 0.48 -11.06 -7.82
N PRO A 71 -0.49 -10.59 -8.62
CA PRO A 71 -1.74 -10.01 -8.12
C PRO A 71 -2.54 -10.92 -7.20
N VAL A 72 -2.56 -12.23 -7.46
CA VAL A 72 -3.27 -13.21 -6.64
C VAL A 72 -2.60 -13.33 -5.28
N ALA A 73 -1.27 -13.44 -5.27
CA ALA A 73 -0.53 -13.52 -4.01
C ALA A 73 -0.69 -12.24 -3.17
N ILE A 74 -0.67 -11.06 -3.81
CA ILE A 74 -0.93 -9.78 -3.12
C ILE A 74 -2.35 -9.74 -2.57
N TYR A 75 -3.34 -10.18 -3.34
CA TYR A 75 -4.72 -10.26 -2.88
C TYR A 75 -4.83 -11.14 -1.62
N GLU A 76 -4.21 -12.32 -1.62
CA GLU A 76 -4.20 -13.22 -0.47
C GLU A 76 -3.55 -12.58 0.76
N ILE A 77 -2.41 -11.91 0.60
CA ILE A 77 -1.71 -11.23 1.71
C ILE A 77 -2.56 -10.10 2.30
N LEU A 78 -3.13 -9.24 1.45
CA LEU A 78 -3.91 -8.09 1.89
C LEU A 78 -5.26 -8.52 2.51
N SER A 79 -5.95 -9.48 1.90
CA SER A 79 -7.26 -9.96 2.38
C SER A 79 -7.17 -10.80 3.66
N SER A 80 -6.04 -11.48 3.89
CA SER A 80 -5.78 -12.26 5.10
C SER A 80 -5.12 -11.46 6.24
N PHE A 81 -4.91 -10.14 6.07
CA PHE A 81 -4.25 -9.33 7.08
C PHE A 81 -4.95 -9.41 8.46
N PRO A 82 -4.25 -9.87 9.51
CA PRO A 82 -4.84 -9.98 10.84
C PRO A 82 -5.01 -8.58 11.43
N ILE A 83 -6.25 -8.17 11.65
CA ILE A 83 -6.58 -6.80 12.12
C ILE A 83 -5.91 -6.44 13.46
N ASN A 84 -5.57 -7.43 14.29
CA ASN A 84 -4.83 -7.23 15.53
C ASN A 84 -3.40 -6.68 15.30
N ASN A 85 -2.80 -6.92 14.13
CA ASN A 85 -1.49 -6.36 13.80
C ASN A 85 -1.54 -4.83 13.61
N LEU A 86 -2.73 -4.25 13.42
CA LEU A 86 -2.91 -2.80 13.42
C LEU A 86 -2.50 -2.17 14.76
N TYR A 87 -2.56 -2.91 15.87
CA TYR A 87 -2.15 -2.45 17.20
C TYR A 87 -0.62 -2.45 17.39
N LEU A 88 0.13 -3.15 16.54
CA LEU A 88 1.60 -3.21 16.57
C LEU A 88 2.24 -1.98 15.92
N ILE A 89 1.47 -1.26 15.11
CA ILE A 89 1.92 -0.06 14.41
C ILE A 89 1.79 1.13 15.36
N LYS A 90 2.85 1.94 15.46
CA LYS A 90 2.79 3.23 16.15
C LYS A 90 2.04 4.21 15.26
N TRP A 91 0.83 4.58 15.62
CA TRP A 91 0.01 5.56 14.88
C TRP A 91 0.07 6.92 15.55
N ILE A 92 0.08 8.00 14.76
CA ILE A 92 -0.29 9.33 15.28
C ILE A 92 -1.79 9.40 15.51
N LYS A 93 -2.58 8.98 14.50
CA LYS A 93 -4.03 8.82 14.60
C LYS A 93 -4.41 7.44 14.10
N LYS A 94 -4.78 6.57 15.04
CA LYS A 94 -5.15 5.20 14.72
C LYS A 94 -6.45 5.16 13.90
N PRO A 95 -6.50 4.42 12.77
CA PRO A 95 -7.73 4.30 12.02
C PRO A 95 -8.74 3.39 12.70
N ASN A 96 -10.02 3.54 12.33
CA ASN A 96 -11.04 2.57 12.71
C ASN A 96 -10.69 1.20 12.07
N PRO A 97 -10.58 0.12 12.86
CA PRO A 97 -10.19 -1.19 12.35
C PRO A 97 -11.10 -1.75 11.25
N GLU A 98 -12.42 -1.55 11.37
CA GLU A 98 -13.39 -2.05 10.38
C GLU A 98 -13.28 -1.28 9.06
N ILE A 99 -13.07 0.03 9.13
CA ILE A 99 -12.83 0.86 7.94
C ILE A 99 -11.52 0.43 7.27
N PHE A 100 -10.45 0.27 8.04
CA PHE A 100 -9.16 -0.16 7.52
C PHE A 100 -9.28 -1.52 6.80
N LYS A 101 -9.92 -2.51 7.45
CA LYS A 101 -10.11 -3.84 6.86
C LYS A 101 -10.89 -3.79 5.56
N LYS A 102 -12.00 -3.04 5.53
CA LYS A 102 -12.83 -2.87 4.34
C LYS A 102 -12.05 -2.23 3.19
N GLU A 103 -11.34 -1.15 3.47
CA GLU A 103 -10.59 -0.40 2.45
C GLU A 103 -9.37 -1.19 1.95
N VAL A 104 -8.66 -1.94 2.80
CA VAL A 104 -7.58 -2.84 2.37
C VAL A 104 -8.11 -3.96 1.49
N LEU A 105 -9.27 -4.54 1.81
CA LEU A 105 -9.90 -5.54 0.96
C LEU A 105 -10.29 -4.96 -0.42
N GLN A 106 -10.81 -3.74 -0.45
CA GLN A 106 -11.14 -3.06 -1.70
C GLN A 106 -9.89 -2.83 -2.57
N ILE A 107 -8.77 -2.40 -1.97
CA ILE A 107 -7.48 -2.29 -2.68
C ILE A 107 -7.03 -3.65 -3.22
N ALA A 108 -7.17 -4.72 -2.41
CA ALA A 108 -6.80 -6.07 -2.82
C ALA A 108 -7.61 -6.52 -4.04
N GLU A 109 -8.92 -6.27 -4.05
CA GLU A 109 -9.78 -6.57 -5.21
C GLU A 109 -9.38 -5.75 -6.43
N ASP A 110 -9.10 -4.45 -6.28
CA ASP A 110 -8.66 -3.61 -7.40
C ASP A 110 -7.34 -4.12 -8.00
N ILE A 111 -6.40 -4.57 -7.16
CA ILE A 111 -5.15 -5.22 -7.61
C ILE A 111 -5.46 -6.51 -8.36
N MET A 112 -6.28 -7.40 -7.79
CA MET A 112 -6.64 -8.69 -8.37
C MET A 112 -7.27 -8.55 -9.76
N TYR A 113 -8.13 -7.55 -9.94
CA TYR A 113 -8.81 -7.29 -11.21
C TYR A 113 -8.08 -6.29 -12.12
N GLY A 114 -6.91 -5.80 -11.71
CA GLY A 114 -6.09 -4.85 -12.49
C GLY A 114 -6.78 -3.50 -12.74
N ARG A 115 -7.59 -3.03 -11.79
CA ARG A 115 -8.32 -1.77 -11.84
C ARG A 115 -7.47 -0.62 -11.32
N ASP A 116 -7.88 0.61 -11.62
CA ASP A 116 -7.39 1.77 -10.88
C ASP A 116 -7.96 1.74 -9.45
N ASN A 117 -7.24 2.35 -8.51
CA ASN A 117 -7.67 2.44 -7.12
C ASN A 117 -9.05 3.12 -7.00
N SER A 118 -10.01 2.41 -6.42
CA SER A 118 -11.41 2.84 -6.27
C SER A 118 -11.75 3.51 -4.94
N LEU A 119 -10.76 3.73 -4.06
CA LEU A 119 -10.93 4.46 -2.79
C LEU A 119 -10.95 5.99 -2.94
N PHE A 120 -10.62 6.51 -4.12
CA PHE A 120 -10.52 7.93 -4.42
C PHE A 120 -11.63 8.39 -5.39
#